data_AF-Q4P4X6-F1
#
_entry.id   AF-Q4P4X6-F1
#
_cell.length_a   1.000
_cell.length_b   1.000
_cell.length_c   1.000
_cell.angle_alpha   90.00
_cell.angle_beta   90.00
_cell.angle_gamma   90.00
#
_symmetry.space_group_name_H-M   'P 1'
#
loop_
_entity.id
_entity.type
_entity.pdbx_description
1 polymer ?
#
loop_
_entity_poly.entity_id
_entity_poly.type
_entity_poly.pdbx_seq_one_letter_code
_entity_poly.pdbx_strand_id
1 'polypeptide(L)'
;MASETASASQWVSPSSRPQHIEQLISGVDRYNPQNLDVLHDYLAQQLDDGSYDLLANLAILKLYQFNPADFNYVVVINILLKALVAAPLPDFNLCISLLGEAPLPTVPVKAEKEATTTDADNAGSLSGDDDDDEVVEKPKDVASAGHLTDPLIVRLSQLSTLLFQARFREFWSTLASESYSDVRDYAAKISEFENAARRVALNSVKGSFTSISEKRIANYLNLSGSQLAEFINAQDGWKLADGTVSVPANPDNEIKATVIREEISLDQMHKFLAQAQSPLLRA
;
A
#
# COMPACT_ATOMS: atom_id res chain seq x y z
N MET A 1 3.90 -7.30 -27.96
CA MET A 1 3.85 -6.17 -27.01
C MET A 1 4.27 -6.74 -25.67
N ALA A 2 5.36 -6.22 -25.09
CA ALA A 2 5.92 -6.75 -23.86
C ALA A 2 4.87 -6.63 -22.76
N SER A 3 4.48 -7.76 -22.17
CA SER A 3 3.69 -7.76 -20.94
C SER A 3 4.45 -6.89 -19.95
N GLU A 4 3.83 -5.81 -19.49
CA GLU A 4 4.25 -5.04 -18.32
C GLU A 4 4.12 -5.94 -17.08
N THR A 5 4.98 -6.96 -16.99
CA THR A 5 5.49 -7.39 -15.71
C THR A 5 6.23 -6.17 -15.20
N ALA A 6 5.67 -5.48 -14.20
CA ALA A 6 6.29 -4.34 -13.55
C ALA A 6 7.78 -4.63 -13.37
N SER A 7 8.60 -4.04 -14.25
CA SER A 7 10.03 -4.28 -14.21
C SER A 7 10.49 -3.69 -12.88
N ALA A 8 11.41 -4.35 -12.19
CA ALA A 8 12.01 -3.79 -10.97
C ALA A 8 12.47 -2.33 -11.19
N SER A 9 12.82 -1.97 -12.44
CA SER A 9 13.14 -0.59 -12.85
C SER A 9 11.96 0.39 -12.75
N GLN A 10 10.73 0.00 -13.12
CA GLN A 10 9.54 0.86 -12.95
C GLN A 10 9.21 1.07 -11.47
N TRP A 11 9.50 0.09 -10.64
CA TRP A 11 9.30 0.20 -9.19
C TRP A 11 10.34 1.12 -8.53
N VAL A 12 11.59 1.09 -9.02
CA VAL A 12 12.66 1.97 -8.54
C VAL A 12 12.49 3.40 -9.07
N SER A 13 12.10 3.57 -10.33
CA SER A 13 11.96 4.86 -10.99
C SER A 13 10.71 4.86 -11.88
N PRO A 14 9.54 5.24 -11.35
CA PRO A 14 8.33 5.34 -12.16
C PRO A 14 8.53 6.46 -13.19
N SER A 15 7.98 6.28 -14.39
CA SER A 15 8.07 7.26 -15.48
C SER A 15 7.42 8.61 -15.15
N SER A 16 6.56 8.65 -14.13
CA SER A 16 5.93 9.87 -13.62
C SER A 16 6.85 10.71 -12.73
N ARG A 17 8.02 10.20 -12.30
CA ARG A 17 8.89 10.92 -11.36
C ARG A 17 9.60 12.10 -12.04
N PRO A 18 9.40 13.35 -11.55
CA PRO A 18 10.15 14.50 -12.05
C PRO A 18 11.64 14.38 -11.73
N GLN A 19 12.49 14.95 -12.59
CA GLN A 19 13.95 14.91 -12.41
C GLN A 19 14.43 15.48 -11.07
N HIS A 20 13.75 16.52 -10.55
CA HIS A 20 14.12 17.09 -9.26
C HIS A 20 13.88 16.12 -8.09
N ILE A 21 12.78 15.35 -8.14
CA ILE A 21 12.47 14.30 -7.14
C ILE A 21 13.45 13.13 -7.27
N GLU A 22 13.81 12.74 -8.49
CA GLU A 22 14.81 11.68 -8.71
C GLU A 22 16.16 12.03 -8.07
N GLN A 23 16.64 13.26 -8.25
CA GLN A 23 17.89 13.72 -7.64
C GLN A 23 17.81 13.72 -6.12
N LEU A 24 16.66 14.14 -5.56
CA LEU A 24 16.43 14.21 -4.12
C LEU A 24 16.42 12.81 -3.49
N ILE A 25 15.70 11.85 -4.10
CA ILE A 25 15.54 10.48 -3.58
C ILE A 25 16.81 9.64 -3.75
N SER A 26 17.51 9.80 -4.87
CA SER A 26 18.76 9.06 -5.15
C SER A 26 19.95 9.59 -4.36
N GLY A 27 19.91 10.86 -3.95
CA GLY A 27 20.96 11.50 -3.17
C GLY A 27 20.85 11.30 -1.66
N VAL A 28 21.75 11.97 -0.93
CA VAL A 28 21.73 12.07 0.54
C VAL A 28 20.62 13.00 1.04
N ASP A 29 20.15 13.90 0.17
CA ASP A 29 19.14 14.92 0.47
C ASP A 29 17.76 14.35 0.82
N ARG A 30 17.53 13.05 0.54
CA ARG A 30 16.35 12.30 0.96
C ARG A 30 16.10 12.29 2.47
N TYR A 31 17.11 12.60 3.28
CA TYR A 31 17.02 12.63 4.75
C TYR A 31 17.02 14.06 5.33
N ASN A 32 17.04 15.09 4.48
CA ASN A 32 16.96 16.47 4.93
C ASN A 32 15.49 16.85 5.20
N PRO A 33 15.11 17.24 6.43
CA PRO A 33 13.72 17.62 6.75
C PRO A 33 13.24 18.86 5.97
N GLN A 34 14.15 19.71 5.48
CA GLN A 34 13.77 20.85 4.62
C GLN A 34 13.13 20.43 3.29
N ASN A 35 13.38 19.20 2.85
CA ASN A 35 12.81 18.65 1.63
C ASN A 35 11.45 18.00 1.84
N LEU A 36 10.96 17.95 3.09
CA LEU A 36 9.71 17.30 3.43
C LEU A 36 8.51 17.96 2.74
N ASP A 37 8.48 19.30 2.66
CA ASP A 37 7.41 20.04 1.99
C ASP A 37 7.33 19.69 0.49
N VAL A 38 8.48 19.59 -0.18
CA VAL A 38 8.56 19.19 -1.59
C VAL A 38 8.02 17.77 -1.78
N LEU A 39 8.31 16.86 -0.85
CA LEU A 39 7.79 15.50 -0.88
C LEU A 39 6.28 15.45 -0.59
N HIS A 40 5.76 16.31 0.29
CA HIS A 40 4.31 16.44 0.50
C HIS A 40 3.59 16.92 -0.75
N ASP A 41 4.12 17.94 -1.43
CA ASP A 41 3.57 18.44 -2.68
C ASP A 41 3.59 17.35 -3.76
N TYR A 42 4.66 16.57 -3.83
CA TYR A 42 4.74 15.44 -4.74
C TYR A 42 3.74 14.31 -4.39
N LEU A 43 3.51 14.05 -3.10
CA LEU A 43 2.44 13.13 -2.69
C LEU A 43 1.07 13.68 -3.07
N ALA A 44 0.80 14.97 -2.89
CA ALA A 44 -0.46 15.59 -3.30
C ALA A 44 -0.70 15.39 -4.80
N GLN A 45 0.33 15.62 -5.62
CA GLN A 45 0.27 15.32 -7.05
C GLN A 45 -0.08 13.84 -7.31
N GLN A 46 0.56 12.91 -6.60
CA GLN A 46 0.23 11.48 -6.70
C GLN A 46 -1.23 11.17 -6.34
N LEU A 47 -1.84 11.90 -5.40
CA LEU A 47 -3.25 11.71 -5.03
C LEU A 47 -4.18 12.20 -6.15
N ASP A 48 -3.82 13.27 -6.83
CA ASP A 48 -4.63 13.88 -7.90
C ASP A 48 -4.52 13.14 -9.24
N ASP A 49 -3.32 12.66 -9.61
CA ASP A 49 -3.07 12.02 -10.90
C ASP A 49 -3.19 10.48 -10.87
N GLY A 50 -3.27 9.90 -9.67
CA GLY A 50 -3.38 8.45 -9.47
C GLY A 50 -2.06 7.71 -9.67
N SER A 51 -0.96 8.41 -9.93
CA SER A 51 0.38 7.84 -10.04
C SER A 51 0.86 7.34 -8.67
N TYR A 52 1.85 6.45 -8.67
CA TYR A 52 2.37 5.86 -7.44
C TYR A 52 3.87 5.77 -7.49
N ASP A 53 4.51 6.32 -6.45
CA ASP A 53 5.95 6.25 -6.26
C ASP A 53 6.27 5.77 -4.84
N LEU A 54 6.63 4.49 -4.73
CA LEU A 54 6.96 3.91 -3.44
C LEU A 54 8.18 4.58 -2.79
N LEU A 55 9.25 4.87 -3.54
CA LEU A 55 10.48 5.37 -2.91
C LEU A 55 10.29 6.77 -2.33
N ALA A 56 9.51 7.62 -3.01
CA ALA A 56 9.13 8.92 -2.48
C ALA A 56 8.31 8.77 -1.19
N ASN A 57 7.32 7.87 -1.22
CA ASN A 57 6.44 7.61 -0.08
C ASN A 57 7.22 7.03 1.12
N LEU A 58 8.16 6.11 0.88
CA LEU A 58 9.06 5.59 1.91
C LEU A 58 10.04 6.66 2.42
N ALA A 59 10.47 7.62 1.59
CA ALA A 59 11.31 8.72 2.04
C ALA A 59 10.58 9.60 3.04
N ILE A 60 9.30 9.93 2.79
CA ILE A 60 8.44 10.66 3.74
C ILE A 60 8.32 9.88 5.05
N LEU A 61 7.99 8.60 4.99
CA LEU A 61 7.86 7.76 6.20
C LEU A 61 9.18 7.67 6.98
N LYS A 62 10.32 7.57 6.29
CA LYS A 62 11.65 7.60 6.96
C LYS A 62 11.96 8.96 7.59
N LEU A 63 11.60 10.06 6.94
CA LEU A 63 11.79 11.40 7.51
C LEU A 63 10.99 11.56 8.80
N TYR A 64 9.74 11.09 8.84
CA TYR A 64 8.95 11.05 10.07
C TYR A 64 9.53 10.13 11.14
N GLN A 65 10.12 8.99 10.73
CA GLN A 65 10.80 8.11 11.67
C GLN A 65 12.01 8.78 12.34
N PHE A 66 12.75 9.61 11.60
CA PHE A 66 13.90 10.35 12.14
C PHE A 66 13.52 11.64 12.87
N ASN A 67 12.43 12.30 12.45
CA ASN A 67 11.96 13.56 13.00
C ASN A 67 10.49 13.42 13.44
N PRO A 68 10.22 12.89 14.65
CA PRO A 68 8.85 12.70 15.14
C PRO A 68 8.05 14.00 15.26
N ALA A 69 8.72 15.15 15.41
CA ALA A 69 8.07 16.46 15.49
C ALA A 69 7.35 16.86 14.19
N ASP A 70 7.82 16.38 13.05
CA ASP A 70 7.24 16.70 11.73
C ASP A 70 6.16 15.69 11.31
N PHE A 71 5.79 14.75 12.20
CA PHE A 71 4.86 13.68 11.89
C PHE A 71 3.47 14.22 11.50
N ASN A 72 3.03 13.93 10.28
CA ASN A 72 1.68 14.24 9.82
C ASN A 72 0.87 12.95 9.61
N TYR A 73 -0.12 12.77 10.49
CA TYR A 73 -1.02 11.61 10.45
C TYR A 73 -1.75 11.47 9.11
N VAL A 74 -2.28 12.56 8.56
CA VAL A 74 -3.06 12.53 7.32
C VAL A 74 -2.21 12.07 6.14
N VAL A 75 -0.96 12.53 6.08
CA VAL A 75 0.00 12.13 5.03
C VAL A 75 0.29 10.63 5.12
N VAL A 76 0.49 10.10 6.33
CA VAL A 76 0.72 8.66 6.55
C VAL A 76 -0.47 7.82 6.08
N ILE A 77 -1.69 8.21 6.43
CA ILE A 77 -2.90 7.50 6.00
C ILE A 77 -3.04 7.50 4.47
N ASN A 78 -2.77 8.63 3.82
CA ASN A 78 -2.79 8.72 2.36
C ASN A 78 -1.75 7.81 1.72
N ILE A 79 -0.53 7.76 2.27
CA ILE A 79 0.53 6.85 1.80
C ILE A 79 0.08 5.38 1.96
N LEU A 80 -0.49 5.01 3.11
CA LEU A 80 -0.98 3.66 3.36
C LEU A 80 -2.11 3.28 2.41
N LEU A 81 -3.06 4.18 2.16
CA LEU A 81 -4.14 3.95 1.19
C LEU A 81 -3.61 3.79 -0.23
N LYS A 82 -2.62 4.59 -0.65
CA LYS A 82 -2.00 4.41 -1.96
C LYS A 82 -1.25 3.08 -2.06
N ALA A 83 -0.51 2.71 -1.01
CA ALA A 83 0.20 1.44 -0.94
C ALA A 83 -0.74 0.22 -0.90
N LEU A 84 -1.95 0.38 -0.36
CA LEU A 84 -3.00 -0.65 -0.34
C LEU A 84 -3.48 -1.02 -1.75
N VAL A 85 -3.53 -0.04 -2.66
CA VAL A 85 -4.03 -0.23 -4.04
C VAL A 85 -2.92 -0.23 -5.09
N ALA A 86 -1.66 -0.26 -4.67
CA ALA A 86 -0.51 -0.40 -5.54
C ALA A 86 -0.35 -1.86 -5.97
N ALA A 87 -0.76 -2.20 -7.19
CA ALA A 87 -0.42 -3.48 -7.83
C ALA A 87 0.87 -3.32 -8.65
N PRO A 88 1.75 -4.34 -8.75
CA PRO A 88 1.58 -5.73 -8.29
C PRO A 88 2.28 -6.05 -6.95
N LEU A 89 3.01 -5.12 -6.34
CA LEU A 89 3.91 -5.39 -5.21
C LEU A 89 3.25 -5.12 -3.86
N PRO A 90 3.53 -5.92 -2.81
CA PRO A 90 2.87 -5.82 -1.52
C PRO A 90 3.41 -4.67 -0.65
N ASP A 91 3.34 -3.46 -1.17
CA ASP A 91 4.03 -2.28 -0.65
C ASP A 91 3.47 -1.80 0.69
N PHE A 92 2.20 -2.11 0.96
CA PHE A 92 1.52 -1.77 2.21
C PHE A 92 2.28 -2.26 3.46
N ASN A 93 2.80 -3.50 3.44
CA ASN A 93 3.52 -4.05 4.57
C ASN A 93 4.87 -3.35 4.80
N LEU A 94 5.53 -2.89 3.73
CA LEU A 94 6.74 -2.09 3.82
C LEU A 94 6.42 -0.76 4.49
N CYS A 95 5.39 -0.04 4.04
CA CYS A 95 4.96 1.21 4.65
C CYS A 95 4.63 1.03 6.14
N ILE A 96 3.88 -0.02 6.52
CA ILE A 96 3.61 -0.33 7.92
C ILE A 96 4.89 -0.61 8.71
N SER A 97 5.84 -1.37 8.17
CA SER A 97 7.08 -1.69 8.90
C SER A 97 7.96 -0.47 9.21
N LEU A 98 7.83 0.61 8.44
CA LEU A 98 8.52 1.87 8.70
C LEU A 98 7.80 2.69 9.78
N LEU A 99 6.51 2.44 10.00
CA LEU A 99 5.74 2.97 11.12
C LEU A 99 6.06 2.14 12.37
N GLY A 100 7.21 2.43 12.98
CA GLY A 100 7.66 1.77 14.22
C GLY A 100 7.02 2.31 15.49
N GLU A 101 7.03 1.52 16.56
CA GLU A 101 6.53 1.87 17.91
C GLU A 101 7.38 2.98 18.57
N ALA A 102 7.18 4.25 18.19
CA ALA A 102 7.71 5.35 18.98
C ALA A 102 6.83 5.52 20.24
N PRO A 103 7.35 5.39 21.47
CA PRO A 103 6.53 5.43 22.68
C PRO A 103 6.36 6.87 23.17
N LEU A 104 5.18 7.46 22.99
CA LEU A 104 4.73 8.68 23.69
C LEU A 104 3.23 8.59 24.04
N PRO A 105 2.79 9.26 25.14
CA PRO A 105 1.58 8.92 25.89
C PRO A 105 0.30 9.26 25.13
N THR A 106 -0.64 8.32 25.11
CA THR A 106 -1.91 8.42 24.40
C THR A 106 -2.96 9.21 25.18
N VAL A 107 -3.80 9.96 24.44
CA VAL A 107 -5.07 10.51 24.92
C VAL A 107 -6.05 9.35 25.19
N PRO A 108 -6.83 9.38 26.29
CA PRO A 108 -7.80 8.33 26.54
C PRO A 108 -8.88 8.37 25.47
N VAL A 109 -9.13 7.23 24.82
CA VAL A 109 -10.39 6.98 24.11
C VAL A 109 -11.49 7.33 25.10
N LYS A 110 -12.41 8.20 24.67
CA LYS A 110 -13.60 8.60 25.39
C LYS A 110 -14.20 7.35 26.01
N ALA A 111 -14.02 7.17 27.32
CA ALA A 111 -14.61 6.06 28.03
C ALA A 111 -16.11 6.15 27.77
N GLU A 112 -16.62 5.14 27.06
CA GLU A 112 -18.05 4.91 26.98
C GLU A 112 -18.55 4.93 28.42
N LYS A 113 -19.58 5.74 28.68
CA LYS A 113 -20.21 5.82 30.00
C LYS A 113 -20.65 4.42 30.38
N GLU A 114 -19.84 3.74 31.17
CA GLU A 114 -20.29 2.59 31.95
C GLU A 114 -21.45 3.10 32.81
N ALA A 115 -22.59 2.46 32.62
CA ALA A 115 -23.81 2.75 33.33
C ALA A 115 -23.58 2.49 34.82
N THR A 116 -23.36 3.55 35.60
CA THR A 116 -23.39 3.47 37.05
C THR A 116 -24.85 3.33 37.48
N THR A 117 -25.23 2.11 37.84
CA THR A 117 -26.42 1.81 38.61
C THR A 117 -26.39 2.62 39.90
N THR A 118 -27.40 3.46 40.08
CA THR A 118 -27.72 4.18 41.31
C THR A 118 -28.10 3.19 42.41
N ASP A 119 -27.39 3.20 43.53
CA ASP A 119 -27.97 2.87 44.84
C ASP A 119 -27.17 3.53 45.99
N ALA A 120 -27.92 4.37 46.72
CA ALA A 120 -27.91 4.67 48.16
C ALA A 120 -26.65 5.19 48.93
N ASP A 121 -26.90 6.33 49.58
CA ASP A 121 -26.50 6.73 50.94
C ASP A 121 -25.02 7.06 51.25
N ASN A 122 -24.71 8.36 51.39
CA ASN A 122 -24.39 8.99 52.69
C ASN A 122 -24.24 10.52 52.58
N ALA A 123 -24.67 11.22 53.62
CA ALA A 123 -24.71 12.67 53.78
C ALA A 123 -23.38 13.26 54.28
N GLY A 124 -23.13 14.55 53.97
CA GLY A 124 -22.27 15.40 54.81
C GLY A 124 -21.50 16.54 54.14
N SER A 125 -21.94 17.78 54.42
CA SER A 125 -21.19 19.07 54.46
C SER A 125 -20.72 19.69 53.13
N LEU A 126 -21.34 20.76 52.59
CA LEU A 126 -21.29 22.20 52.96
C LEU A 126 -19.89 22.86 52.91
N SER A 127 -19.66 23.54 51.77
CA SER A 127 -19.10 24.90 51.55
C SER A 127 -17.82 25.35 52.27
N GLY A 128 -16.79 25.67 51.48
CA GLY A 128 -15.69 26.55 51.88
C GLY A 128 -14.55 26.61 50.86
N ASP A 129 -14.21 27.84 50.48
CA ASP A 129 -12.99 28.35 49.84
C ASP A 129 -12.84 28.32 48.31
N ASP A 130 -13.15 29.50 47.75
CA ASP A 130 -12.64 30.06 46.51
C ASP A 130 -11.10 30.24 46.61
N ASP A 131 -10.35 29.48 45.81
CA ASP A 131 -8.98 29.82 45.42
C ASP A 131 -8.92 29.85 43.88
N ASP A 132 -8.85 31.07 43.36
CA ASP A 132 -8.50 31.41 41.97
C ASP A 132 -7.04 31.02 41.71
N ASP A 133 -6.78 29.77 41.33
CA ASP A 133 -5.48 29.35 40.79
C ASP A 133 -5.56 29.22 39.27
N GLU A 134 -4.72 30.02 38.60
CA GLU A 134 -4.53 30.10 37.16
C GLU A 134 -4.46 28.71 36.49
N VAL A 135 -5.45 28.42 35.64
CA VAL A 135 -5.41 27.27 34.74
C VAL A 135 -4.39 27.55 33.63
N VAL A 136 -3.11 27.34 33.93
CA VAL A 136 -2.07 27.21 32.92
C VAL A 136 -2.30 25.88 32.20
N GLU A 137 -3.16 25.90 31.16
CA GLU A 137 -3.29 24.79 30.21
C GLU A 137 -1.92 24.57 29.54
N LYS A 138 -1.17 23.59 30.05
CA LYS A 138 0.03 23.07 29.40
C LYS A 138 -0.34 22.47 28.04
N PRO A 139 0.53 22.58 27.03
CA PRO A 139 0.21 22.18 25.66
C PRO A 139 -0.08 20.68 25.62
N LYS A 140 -1.26 20.35 25.10
CA LYS A 140 -1.72 19.01 24.76
C LYS A 140 -1.05 18.59 23.42
N ASP A 141 -0.60 17.33 23.38
CA ASP A 141 -0.31 16.50 22.20
C ASP A 141 0.97 16.72 21.37
N VAL A 142 1.73 15.64 21.20
CA VAL A 142 2.38 15.29 19.92
C VAL A 142 2.14 13.80 19.69
N ALA A 143 1.43 13.49 18.59
CA ALA A 143 1.09 12.13 18.20
C ALA A 143 2.34 11.28 17.96
N SER A 144 2.43 10.14 18.65
CA SER A 144 3.41 9.09 18.39
C SER A 144 3.35 8.68 16.92
N ALA A 145 4.52 8.62 16.28
CA ALA A 145 4.66 8.07 14.95
C ALA A 145 4.08 6.65 14.91
N GLY A 146 2.95 6.48 14.22
CA GLY A 146 2.47 5.16 13.79
C GLY A 146 2.12 4.17 14.89
N HIS A 147 1.26 4.53 15.85
CA HIS A 147 0.71 3.50 16.73
C HIS A 147 -0.09 2.50 15.88
N LEU A 148 0.48 1.31 15.65
CA LEU A 148 -0.12 0.24 14.84
C LEU A 148 -1.49 -0.22 15.37
N THR A 149 -1.85 0.18 16.59
CA THR A 149 -3.14 -0.08 17.24
C THR A 149 -4.22 0.94 16.89
N ASP A 150 -3.88 2.00 16.15
CA ASP A 150 -4.86 2.99 15.71
C ASP A 150 -5.98 2.27 14.95
N PRO A 151 -7.25 2.48 15.34
CA PRO A 151 -8.39 1.88 14.66
C PRO A 151 -8.36 2.01 13.14
N LEU A 152 -7.90 3.15 12.60
CA LEU A 152 -7.85 3.38 11.15
C LEU A 152 -6.74 2.56 10.49
N ILE A 153 -5.55 2.53 11.06
CA ILE A 153 -4.43 1.72 10.54
C ILE A 153 -4.77 0.23 10.62
N VAL A 154 -5.39 -0.22 11.72
CA VAL A 154 -5.87 -1.60 11.88
C VAL A 154 -6.88 -1.96 10.79
N ARG A 155 -7.82 -1.06 10.50
CA ARG A 155 -8.83 -1.26 9.45
C ARG A 155 -8.21 -1.28 8.05
N LEU A 156 -7.24 -0.41 7.76
CA LEU A 156 -6.46 -0.48 6.52
C LEU A 156 -5.70 -1.81 6.40
N SER A 157 -5.13 -2.32 7.50
CA SER A 157 -4.44 -3.62 7.54
C SER A 157 -5.40 -4.79 7.30
N GLN A 158 -6.61 -4.74 7.83
CA GLN A 158 -7.67 -5.71 7.54
C GLN A 158 -8.04 -5.69 6.04
N LEU A 159 -8.24 -4.51 5.45
CA LEU A 159 -8.50 -4.38 4.01
C LEU A 159 -7.36 -4.92 3.16
N SER A 160 -6.12 -4.62 3.54
CA SER A 160 -4.92 -5.12 2.89
C SER A 160 -4.88 -6.65 2.88
N THR A 161 -5.17 -7.24 4.03
CA THR A 161 -5.26 -8.70 4.19
C THR A 161 -6.33 -9.31 3.28
N LEU A 162 -7.51 -8.68 3.16
CA LEU A 162 -8.58 -9.15 2.28
C LEU A 162 -8.18 -9.10 0.80
N LEU A 163 -7.46 -8.04 0.37
CA LEU A 163 -6.93 -7.94 -0.99
C LEU A 163 -5.86 -9.00 -1.27
N PHE A 164 -4.92 -9.20 -0.34
CA PHE A 164 -3.87 -10.22 -0.49
C PHE A 164 -4.42 -11.65 -0.49
N GLN A 165 -5.47 -11.92 0.28
CA GLN A 165 -6.16 -13.22 0.27
C GLN A 165 -7.10 -13.39 -0.94
N ALA A 166 -7.09 -12.46 -1.90
CA ALA A 166 -7.97 -12.43 -3.06
C ALA A 166 -9.47 -12.51 -2.72
N ARG A 167 -9.86 -12.03 -1.54
CA ARG A 167 -11.26 -12.00 -1.06
C ARG A 167 -11.94 -10.69 -1.46
N PHE A 168 -12.00 -10.42 -2.76
CA PHE A 168 -12.50 -9.14 -3.27
C PHE A 168 -13.96 -8.85 -2.87
N ARG A 169 -14.81 -9.88 -2.81
CA ARG A 169 -16.22 -9.72 -2.41
C ARG A 169 -16.35 -9.22 -0.97
N GLU A 170 -15.57 -9.82 -0.06
CA GLU A 170 -15.51 -9.41 1.33
C GLU A 170 -14.93 -8.00 1.42
N PHE A 171 -13.84 -7.72 0.72
CA PHE A 171 -13.24 -6.38 0.65
C PHE A 171 -14.26 -5.28 0.31
N TRP A 172 -15.05 -5.44 -0.77
CA TRP A 172 -16.05 -4.44 -1.15
C TRP A 172 -17.17 -4.30 -0.11
N SER A 173 -17.61 -5.41 0.48
CA SER A 173 -18.64 -5.38 1.54
C SER A 173 -18.13 -4.70 2.82
N THR A 174 -16.88 -4.95 3.18
CA THR A 174 -16.21 -4.34 4.34
C THR A 174 -15.97 -2.85 4.09
N LEU A 175 -15.50 -2.46 2.91
CA LEU A 175 -15.31 -1.06 2.54
C LEU A 175 -16.63 -0.28 2.55
N ALA A 176 -17.74 -0.91 2.17
CA ALA A 176 -19.08 -0.31 2.19
C ALA A 176 -19.71 -0.23 3.60
N SER A 177 -19.19 -0.97 4.58
CA SER A 177 -19.75 -1.01 5.93
C SER A 177 -19.54 0.30 6.71
N GLU A 178 -20.38 0.57 7.71
CA GLU A 178 -20.36 1.83 8.46
C GLU A 178 -19.05 2.05 9.25
N SER A 179 -18.42 0.97 9.71
CA SER A 179 -17.14 1.01 10.44
C SER A 179 -15.94 1.46 9.60
N TYR A 180 -16.12 1.61 8.29
CA TYR A 180 -15.09 2.07 7.33
C TYR A 180 -15.44 3.43 6.71
N SER A 181 -16.34 4.21 7.32
CA SER A 181 -16.78 5.52 6.81
C SER A 181 -15.63 6.52 6.63
N ASP A 182 -14.83 6.71 7.67
CA ASP A 182 -13.59 7.47 7.66
C ASP A 182 -12.55 6.96 6.64
N VAL A 183 -12.38 5.64 6.43
CA VAL A 183 -11.52 5.11 5.37
C VAL A 183 -12.02 5.58 4.00
N ARG A 184 -13.34 5.59 3.78
CA ARG A 184 -13.93 6.12 2.55
C ARG A 184 -13.72 7.63 2.41
N ASP A 185 -13.77 8.38 3.49
CA ASP A 185 -13.54 9.83 3.45
C ASP A 185 -12.11 10.17 3.00
N TYR A 186 -11.12 9.37 3.42
CA TYR A 186 -9.75 9.50 2.92
C TYR A 186 -9.61 8.94 1.50
N ALA A 187 -10.21 7.78 1.21
CA ALA A 187 -10.14 7.17 -0.12
C ALA A 187 -10.80 8.04 -1.20
N ALA A 188 -11.83 8.82 -0.87
CA ALA A 188 -12.50 9.75 -1.78
C ALA A 188 -11.59 10.89 -2.25
N LYS A 189 -10.52 11.20 -1.51
CA LYS A 189 -9.50 12.19 -1.90
C LYS A 189 -8.49 11.64 -2.90
N ILE A 190 -8.43 10.32 -3.05
CA ILE A 190 -7.52 9.65 -3.96
C ILE A 190 -8.24 9.47 -5.29
N SER A 191 -7.70 10.07 -6.35
CA SER A 191 -8.19 9.85 -7.69
C SER A 191 -8.18 8.36 -8.03
N GLU A 192 -9.29 7.89 -8.60
CA GLU A 192 -9.41 6.51 -9.09
C GLU A 192 -9.12 5.39 -8.07
N PHE A 193 -9.29 5.63 -6.76
CA PHE A 193 -9.01 4.62 -5.73
C PHE A 193 -9.68 3.26 -6.00
N GLU A 194 -10.96 3.26 -6.32
CA GLU A 194 -11.69 2.03 -6.62
C GLU A 194 -11.17 1.35 -7.89
N ASN A 195 -10.80 2.12 -8.91
CA ASN A 195 -10.23 1.58 -10.14
C ASN A 195 -8.84 0.97 -9.86
N ALA A 196 -8.05 1.57 -8.97
CA ALA A 196 -6.79 1.00 -8.50
C ALA A 196 -7.01 -0.33 -7.76
N ALA A 197 -7.98 -0.40 -6.84
CA ALA A 197 -8.35 -1.65 -6.17
C ALA A 197 -8.83 -2.72 -7.18
N ARG A 198 -9.59 -2.33 -8.21
CA ARG A 198 -10.00 -3.20 -9.31
C ARG A 198 -8.80 -3.71 -10.12
N ARG A 199 -7.78 -2.88 -10.36
CA ARG A 199 -6.52 -3.30 -11.01
C ARG A 199 -5.76 -4.34 -10.18
N VAL A 200 -5.74 -4.22 -8.84
CA VAL A 200 -5.20 -5.26 -7.96
C VAL A 200 -5.93 -6.58 -8.16
N ALA A 201 -7.26 -6.55 -8.20
CA ALA A 201 -8.06 -7.76 -8.44
C ALA A 201 -7.78 -8.37 -9.83
N LEU A 202 -7.70 -7.54 -10.87
CA LEU A 202 -7.35 -8.00 -12.22
C LEU A 202 -5.95 -8.61 -12.28
N ASN A 203 -4.98 -8.07 -11.57
CA ASN A 203 -3.63 -8.63 -11.51
C ASN A 203 -3.65 -10.05 -10.92
N SER A 204 -4.40 -10.27 -9.83
CA SER A 204 -4.58 -11.60 -9.25
C SER A 204 -5.30 -12.56 -10.19
N VAL A 205 -6.29 -12.10 -10.94
CA VAL A 205 -6.99 -12.92 -11.96
C VAL A 205 -6.06 -13.23 -13.14
N LYS A 206 -5.22 -12.28 -13.55
CA LYS A 206 -4.27 -12.43 -14.67
C LYS A 206 -3.32 -13.60 -14.45
N GLY A 207 -2.83 -13.76 -13.22
CA GLY A 207 -1.91 -14.85 -12.84
C GLY A 207 -2.59 -16.20 -12.58
N SER A 208 -3.92 -16.25 -12.39
CA SER A 208 -4.61 -17.47 -11.95
C SER A 208 -5.58 -18.07 -12.96
N PHE A 209 -6.02 -17.30 -13.97
CA PHE A 209 -7.01 -17.75 -14.94
C PHE A 209 -6.56 -17.47 -16.38
N THR A 210 -6.89 -18.39 -17.28
CA THR A 210 -6.82 -18.18 -18.75
C THR A 210 -8.17 -17.76 -19.32
N SER A 211 -9.26 -18.19 -18.70
CA SER A 211 -10.63 -17.76 -18.97
C SER A 211 -11.44 -17.71 -17.68
N ILE A 212 -12.34 -16.73 -17.56
CA ILE A 212 -13.20 -16.54 -16.40
C ILE A 212 -14.60 -16.12 -16.84
N SER A 213 -15.64 -16.61 -16.16
CA SER A 213 -17.02 -16.21 -16.46
C SER A 213 -17.27 -14.75 -16.08
N GLU A 214 -18.07 -14.04 -16.90
CA GLU A 214 -18.41 -12.64 -16.68
C GLU A 214 -19.01 -12.41 -15.29
N LYS A 215 -19.91 -13.30 -14.85
CA LYS A 215 -20.53 -13.22 -13.52
C LYS A 215 -19.50 -13.26 -12.38
N ARG A 216 -18.41 -14.04 -12.53
CA ARG A 216 -17.41 -14.18 -11.47
C ARG A 216 -16.50 -12.97 -11.40
N ILE A 217 -16.03 -12.47 -12.54
CA ILE A 217 -15.19 -11.26 -12.58
C ILE A 217 -16.00 -10.00 -12.19
N ALA A 218 -17.28 -9.93 -12.57
CA ALA A 218 -18.21 -8.88 -12.13
C ALA A 218 -18.25 -8.81 -10.59
N ASN A 219 -18.38 -9.98 -9.93
CA ASN A 219 -18.39 -10.07 -8.48
C ASN A 219 -17.04 -9.68 -7.84
N TYR A 220 -15.90 -9.88 -8.52
CA TYR A 220 -14.59 -9.48 -8.01
C TYR A 220 -14.34 -7.97 -8.16
N LEU A 221 -14.78 -7.38 -9.27
CA LEU A 221 -14.60 -5.95 -9.55
C LEU A 221 -15.70 -5.07 -8.93
N ASN A 222 -16.78 -5.69 -8.43
CA ASN A 222 -18.00 -5.03 -7.98
C ASN A 222 -18.59 -4.10 -9.06
N LEU A 223 -18.49 -4.52 -10.33
CA LEU A 223 -19.03 -3.81 -11.49
C LEU A 223 -20.06 -4.70 -12.19
N SER A 224 -21.09 -4.07 -12.76
CA SER A 224 -22.15 -4.77 -13.48
C SER A 224 -22.42 -4.16 -14.85
N GLY A 225 -22.79 -5.00 -15.81
CA GLY A 225 -23.26 -4.57 -17.13
C GLY A 225 -22.20 -3.83 -17.96
N SER A 226 -22.57 -2.67 -18.50
CA SER A 226 -21.74 -1.91 -19.44
C SER A 226 -20.42 -1.42 -18.82
N GLN A 227 -20.42 -1.05 -17.54
CA GLN A 227 -19.22 -0.57 -16.85
C GLN A 227 -18.14 -1.65 -16.77
N LEU A 228 -18.55 -2.91 -16.63
CA LEU A 228 -17.63 -4.05 -16.64
C LEU A 228 -16.98 -4.19 -18.02
N ALA A 229 -17.77 -4.11 -19.09
CA ALA A 229 -17.27 -4.22 -20.45
C ALA A 229 -16.31 -3.07 -20.79
N GLU A 230 -16.66 -1.83 -20.43
CA GLU A 230 -15.80 -0.67 -20.60
C GLU A 230 -14.49 -0.82 -19.84
N PHE A 231 -14.55 -1.21 -18.57
CA PHE A 231 -13.36 -1.38 -17.74
C PHE A 231 -12.46 -2.49 -18.26
N ILE A 232 -13.01 -3.63 -18.68
CA ILE A 232 -12.24 -4.75 -19.24
C ILE A 232 -11.61 -4.36 -20.58
N ASN A 233 -12.36 -3.70 -21.47
CA ASN A 233 -11.85 -3.30 -22.79
C ASN A 233 -10.78 -2.21 -22.69
N ALA A 234 -10.76 -1.43 -21.62
CA ALA A 234 -9.69 -0.48 -21.33
C ALA A 234 -8.37 -1.16 -20.92
N GLN A 235 -8.39 -2.46 -20.57
CA GLN A 235 -7.19 -3.19 -20.13
C GLN A 235 -6.55 -3.94 -21.29
N ASP A 236 -5.24 -3.79 -21.42
CA ASP A 236 -4.50 -4.38 -22.53
C ASP A 236 -4.54 -5.91 -22.50
N GLY A 237 -4.99 -6.48 -23.62
CA GLY A 237 -5.00 -7.92 -23.86
C GLY A 237 -6.22 -8.67 -23.31
N TRP A 238 -7.10 -8.01 -22.57
CA TRP A 238 -8.35 -8.61 -22.10
C TRP A 238 -9.42 -8.55 -23.19
N LYS A 239 -10.15 -9.65 -23.37
CA LYS A 239 -11.25 -9.72 -24.35
C LYS A 239 -12.49 -10.32 -23.72
N LEU A 240 -13.62 -9.64 -23.88
CA LEU A 240 -14.94 -10.15 -23.51
C LEU A 240 -15.60 -10.79 -24.74
N ALA A 241 -15.92 -12.09 -24.68
CA ALA A 241 -16.65 -12.80 -25.74
C ALA A 241 -17.64 -13.79 -25.12
N ASP A 242 -18.90 -13.76 -25.55
CA ASP A 242 -19.96 -14.73 -25.19
C ASP A 242 -20.10 -15.03 -23.68
N GLY A 243 -20.06 -13.98 -22.85
CA GLY A 243 -20.19 -14.12 -21.39
C GLY A 243 -18.96 -14.71 -20.68
N THR A 244 -17.84 -14.85 -21.39
CA THR A 244 -16.56 -15.29 -20.87
C THR A 244 -15.47 -14.26 -21.18
N VAL A 245 -14.63 -13.96 -20.19
CA VAL A 245 -13.50 -13.06 -20.33
C VAL A 245 -12.25 -13.90 -20.56
N SER A 246 -11.59 -13.65 -21.69
CA SER A 246 -10.29 -14.23 -22.02
C SER A 246 -9.19 -13.34 -21.44
N VAL A 247 -8.32 -13.97 -20.66
CA VAL A 247 -7.18 -13.32 -20.01
C VAL A 247 -5.95 -13.50 -20.90
N PRO A 248 -5.13 -12.45 -21.10
CA PRO A 248 -3.93 -12.55 -21.92
C PRO A 248 -2.92 -13.54 -21.34
N ALA A 249 -2.31 -14.36 -22.19
CA ALA A 249 -1.34 -15.37 -21.78
C ALA A 249 -0.09 -14.72 -21.15
N ASN A 250 0.28 -15.16 -19.95
CA ASN A 250 1.47 -14.76 -19.22
C ASN A 250 2.20 -16.03 -18.73
N PRO A 251 3.48 -15.94 -18.33
CA PRO A 251 4.22 -17.12 -17.86
C PRO A 251 3.58 -17.82 -16.65
N ASP A 252 2.74 -17.11 -15.89
CA ASP A 252 2.05 -17.67 -14.72
C ASP A 252 0.77 -18.45 -15.09
N ASN A 253 0.05 -18.04 -16.14
CA ASN A 253 -1.21 -18.65 -16.57
C ASN A 253 -1.04 -19.67 -17.71
N GLU A 254 0.13 -19.73 -18.33
CA GLU A 254 0.47 -20.68 -19.38
C GLU A 254 1.44 -21.72 -18.84
N ILE A 255 1.02 -23.00 -18.81
CA ILE A 255 1.89 -24.10 -18.38
C ILE A 255 2.99 -24.32 -19.42
N LYS A 256 4.11 -23.63 -19.26
CA LYS A 256 5.33 -23.88 -20.02
C LYS A 256 6.16 -24.91 -19.26
N ALA A 257 6.29 -26.09 -19.83
CA ALA A 257 7.25 -27.08 -19.34
C ALA A 257 8.67 -26.51 -19.52
N THR A 258 9.25 -25.98 -18.44
CA THR A 258 10.66 -25.63 -18.40
C THR A 258 11.45 -26.93 -18.36
N VAL A 259 11.94 -27.37 -19.51
CA VAL A 259 12.92 -28.45 -19.58
C VAL A 259 14.22 -27.88 -19.03
N ILE A 260 14.45 -28.10 -17.74
CA ILE A 260 15.74 -27.81 -17.10
C ILE A 260 16.70 -28.92 -17.56
N ARG A 261 17.27 -28.74 -18.75
CA ARG A 261 18.51 -29.41 -19.12
C ARG A 261 19.61 -28.38 -19.03
N GLU A 262 20.60 -28.68 -18.20
CA GLU A 262 21.87 -27.97 -18.24
C GLU A 262 22.57 -28.34 -19.55
N GLU A 263 22.31 -27.55 -20.60
CA GLU A 263 23.16 -27.54 -21.79
C GLU A 263 24.43 -26.77 -21.44
N ILE A 264 25.44 -27.49 -20.98
CA ILE A 264 26.78 -26.91 -20.83
C ILE A 264 27.36 -26.78 -22.23
N SER A 265 27.42 -25.55 -22.75
CA SER A 265 28.02 -25.29 -24.05
C SER A 265 29.54 -25.50 -23.98
N LEU A 266 30.16 -25.89 -25.10
CA LEU A 266 31.60 -26.11 -25.16
C LEU A 266 32.39 -24.85 -24.75
N ASP A 267 31.85 -23.66 -25.05
CA ASP A 267 32.41 -22.37 -24.62
C ASP A 267 32.47 -22.22 -23.10
N GLN A 268 31.48 -22.73 -22.38
CA GLN A 268 31.47 -22.72 -20.91
C GLN A 268 32.50 -23.71 -20.33
N MET A 269 32.75 -24.83 -21.01
CA MET A 269 33.78 -25.81 -20.60
C MET A 269 35.20 -25.43 -21.01
N HIS A 270 35.39 -24.48 -21.93
CA HIS A 270 36.70 -24.21 -22.50
C HIS A 270 37.75 -23.78 -21.45
N LYS A 271 37.32 -23.07 -20.40
CA LYS A 271 38.19 -22.74 -19.24
C LYS A 271 38.64 -23.99 -18.47
N PHE A 272 37.74 -24.95 -18.27
CA PHE A 272 38.07 -26.22 -17.61
C PHE A 272 39.00 -27.07 -18.47
N LEU A 273 38.72 -27.17 -19.77
CA LEU A 273 39.56 -27.89 -20.73
C LEU A 273 40.97 -27.28 -20.84
N ALA A 274 41.08 -25.95 -20.86
CA ALA A 274 42.37 -25.26 -20.88
C ALA A 274 43.19 -25.49 -19.60
N GLN A 275 42.55 -25.62 -18.44
CA GLN A 275 43.21 -25.95 -17.17
C GLN A 275 43.59 -27.44 -17.06
N ALA A 276 42.81 -28.33 -17.66
CA ALA A 276 43.06 -29.77 -17.64
C ALA A 276 44.16 -30.22 -18.61
N GLN A 277 44.53 -29.39 -19.60
CA GLN A 277 45.71 -29.66 -20.43
C GLN A 277 46.97 -29.61 -19.57
N SER A 278 47.40 -30.78 -19.16
CA SER A 278 48.64 -31.00 -18.41
C SER A 278 49.84 -30.51 -19.24
N PRO A 279 50.86 -29.91 -18.62
CA PRO A 279 52.01 -29.32 -19.31
C PRO A 279 52.84 -30.32 -20.14
N LEU A 280 52.55 -31.63 -20.06
CA LEU A 280 53.25 -32.67 -20.81
C LEU A 280 53.01 -32.64 -22.33
N LEU A 281 52.02 -31.90 -22.84
CA LEU A 281 51.78 -31.73 -24.29
C LEU A 281 52.34 -30.41 -24.86
N ARG A 282 53.08 -29.62 -24.06
CA ARG A 282 53.68 -28.36 -24.53
C ARG A 282 55.20 -28.47 -24.78
N ALA A 283 55.72 -29.69 -24.93
CA ALA A 283 57.11 -29.98 -25.30
C ALA A 283 57.19 -30.57 -26.71
#